data_AF-A0A2P7B396-F1
#
_entry.id   AF-A0A2P7B396-F1
#
_cell.length_a   1.000
_cell.length_b   1.000
_cell.length_c   1.000
_cell.angle_alpha   90.00
_cell.angle_beta   90.00
_cell.angle_gamma   90.00
#
_symmetry.space_group_name_H-M   'P 1'
#
loop_
_entity.id
_entity.type
_entity.pdbx_description
1 polymer ?
#
loop_
_entity_poly.entity_id
_entity_poly.type
_entity_poly.pdbx_seq_one_letter_code
_entity_poly.pdbx_strand_id
1 'polypeptide(L)' 'MEKEMDKSELLARLKVRRSIAITAMLKSGENDKSLVALSAIQGSISAIEAHMAEKAEPAGSPWNDPHFKLA' A
#
# COMPACT_ATOMS: atom_id res chain seq x y z
N MET A 1 15.01 18.71 -11.91
CA MET A 1 13.79 18.61 -11.09
C MET A 1 13.33 17.17 -11.21
N GLU A 2 13.58 16.34 -10.19
CA GLU A 2 13.05 14.97 -10.18
C GLU A 2 11.53 15.07 -10.23
N LYS A 3 10.92 14.41 -11.21
CA LYS A 3 9.47 14.32 -11.31
C LYS A 3 9.03 13.42 -10.16
N GLU A 4 8.55 14.01 -9.07
CA GLU A 4 8.06 13.29 -7.91
C GLU A 4 6.98 12.30 -8.40
N MET A 5 7.25 11.00 -8.24
CA MET A 5 6.37 9.95 -8.72
C MET A 5 5.15 9.90 -7.79
N ASP A 6 3.95 9.96 -8.37
CA ASP A 6 2.70 9.86 -7.62
C ASP A 6 2.69 8.59 -6.75
N LYS A 7 2.25 8.74 -5.49
CA LYS A 7 2.23 7.66 -4.50
C LYS A 7 1.27 6.56 -4.89
N SER A 8 0.17 6.90 -5.57
CA SER A 8 -0.77 5.91 -6.09
C SER A 8 -0.13 5.06 -7.19
N GLU A 9 0.61 5.69 -8.10
CA GLU A 9 1.39 5.01 -9.14
C GLU A 9 2.50 4.13 -8.53
N LEU A 10 3.23 4.64 -7.53
CA LEU A 10 4.25 3.86 -6.82
C LEU A 10 3.64 2.63 -6.13
N LEU A 11 2.50 2.80 -5.44
CA LEU A 11 1.78 1.73 -4.77
C LEU A 11 1.32 0.65 -5.77
N ALA A 12 0.78 1.07 -6.92
CA ALA A 12 0.37 0.15 -7.98
C ALA A 12 1.55 -0.69 -8.49
N ARG A 13 2.68 -0.04 -8.78
CA ARG A 13 3.91 -0.74 -9.21
C ARG A 13 4.43 -1.73 -8.18
N LEU A 14 4.40 -1.38 -6.89
CA LEU A 14 4.82 -2.28 -5.82
C LEU A 14 3.90 -3.49 -5.69
N LYS A 15 2.57 -3.31 -5.83
CA LYS A 15 1.61 -4.42 -5.85
C LYS A 15 1.86 -5.38 -7.01
N VAL A 16 2.17 -4.86 -8.20
CA VAL A 16 2.58 -5.67 -9.36
C VAL A 16 3.87 -6.45 -9.08
N ARG A 17 4.91 -5.79 -8.55
CA ARG A 17 6.17 -6.44 -8.18
C ARG A 17 5.99 -7.55 -7.16
N ARG A 18 5.11 -7.35 -6.17
CA ARG A 18 4.74 -8.38 -5.19
C ARG A 18 4.16 -9.61 -5.89
N SER A 19 3.21 -9.44 -6.80
CA SER A 19 2.62 -10.56 -7.56
C SER A 19 3.65 -11.32 -8.40
N ILE A 20 4.59 -10.62 -9.03
CA ILE A 20 5.69 -11.25 -9.78
C ILE A 20 6.60 -12.05 -8.86
N ALA A 21 6.99 -11.47 -7.72
CA ALA A 21 7.85 -12.14 -6.74
C ALA A 21 7.19 -13.39 -6.14
N ILE A 22 5.88 -13.33 -5.82
CA ILE A 22 5.11 -14.50 -5.36
C ILE A 22 5.10 -15.58 -6.44
N THR A 23 4.83 -15.21 -7.69
CA THR A 23 4.80 -16.16 -8.80
C THR A 23 6.16 -16.82 -9.02
N ALA A 24 7.25 -16.05 -8.91
CA ALA A 24 8.60 -16.58 -8.99
C ALA A 24 8.88 -17.57 -7.85
N MET A 25 8.52 -17.21 -6.61
CA MET A 25 8.66 -18.07 -5.43
C MET A 25 7.90 -19.39 -5.57
N LEU A 26 6.64 -19.33 -6.02
CA LEU A 26 5.82 -20.53 -6.24
C LEU A 26 6.42 -21.47 -7.30
N LYS A 27 7.12 -20.92 -8.31
CA LYS A 27 7.79 -21.71 -9.35
C LYS A 27 9.12 -22.29 -8.89
N SER A 28 9.91 -21.54 -8.14
CA SER A 28 11.25 -21.95 -7.69
C SER A 28 11.25 -22.74 -6.38
N GLY A 29 10.10 -22.82 -5.71
CA GLY A 29 10.02 -23.21 -4.32
C GLY A 29 10.32 -22.04 -3.39
N GLU A 30 9.63 -22.03 -2.25
CA GLU A 30 9.84 -21.06 -1.18
C GLU A 30 11.22 -21.25 -0.54
N ASN A 31 11.94 -20.14 -0.37
CA ASN A 31 13.23 -20.11 0.32
C ASN A 31 13.45 -18.75 1.01
N ASP A 32 14.47 -18.68 1.86
CA ASP A 32 14.77 -17.47 2.64
C ASP A 32 14.97 -16.24 1.76
N LYS A 33 15.61 -16.38 0.59
CA LYS A 33 15.85 -15.24 -0.31
C LYS A 33 14.54 -14.71 -0.89
N SER A 34 13.63 -15.59 -1.31
CA SER A 34 12.33 -15.18 -1.83
C SER A 34 11.45 -14.58 -0.73
N LEU A 35 11.51 -15.11 0.50
CA LEU A 35 10.80 -14.57 1.65
C LEU A 35 11.29 -13.16 2.00
N VAL A 36 12.61 -12.96 2.10
CA VAL A 36 13.20 -11.64 2.37
C VAL A 36 12.79 -10.62 1.31
N ALA A 37 12.85 -11.00 0.02
CA ALA A 37 12.43 -10.13 -1.07
C ALA A 37 10.94 -9.74 -0.98
N LEU A 38 10.07 -10.71 -0.66
CA LEU A 38 8.64 -10.46 -0.47
C LEU A 38 8.37 -9.56 0.73
N SER A 39 9.03 -9.80 1.86
CA SER A 39 8.91 -8.97 3.05
C SER A 39 9.33 -7.52 2.78
N ALA A 40 10.40 -7.30 2.03
CA ALA A 40 10.83 -5.94 1.66
C ALA A 40 9.79 -5.20 0.80
N ILE A 41 9.20 -5.89 -0.18
CA ILE A 41 8.14 -5.32 -1.01
C ILE A 41 6.89 -5.03 -0.17
N GLN A 42 6.51 -5.95 0.71
CA GLN A 42 5.35 -5.79 1.57
C GLN A 42 5.53 -4.63 2.57
N GLY A 43 6.71 -4.49 3.18
CA GLY A 43 7.02 -3.36 4.06
C GLY A 43 6.93 -2.01 3.32
N SER A 44 7.41 -1.95 2.08
CA SER A 44 7.32 -0.74 1.24
C SER A 44 5.87 -0.37 0.92
N ILE A 45 5.02 -1.37 0.62
CA ILE A 45 3.58 -1.18 0.41
C ILE A 45 2.93 -0.61 1.68
N SER A 46 3.18 -1.24 2.83
CA SER A 46 2.60 -0.82 4.10
C SER A 46 3.01 0.59 4.49
N ALA A 47 4.26 1.00 4.25
CA ALA A 47 4.72 2.36 4.54
C ALA A 47 3.98 3.42 3.69
N ILE A 48 3.72 3.13 2.41
CA ILE A 48 2.98 4.04 1.54
C ILE A 48 1.51 4.09 1.92
N GLU A 49 0.90 2.94 2.20
CA GLU A 49 -0.51 2.87 2.62
C GLU A 49 -0.72 3.61 3.95
N ALA A 50 0.19 3.47 4.91
CA ALA A 50 0.17 4.23 6.16
C ALA A 50 0.28 5.75 5.90
N HIS A 51 1.25 6.16 5.08
CA HIS A 51 1.41 7.58 4.72
C HIS A 51 0.19 8.18 4.02
N MET A 52 -0.46 7.40 3.15
CA MET A 52 -1.68 7.82 2.47
C MET A 52 -2.86 7.91 3.44
N ALA A 53 -2.96 7.00 4.39
CA ALA A 53 -4.00 7.01 5.43
C ALA A 53 -3.82 8.19 6.41
N GLU A 54 -2.60 8.50 6.82
CA GLU A 54 -2.29 9.67 7.67
C GLU A 54 -2.66 11.01 7.04
N LYS A 55 -2.65 11.06 5.70
CA LYS A 55 -3.00 12.25 4.91
C LYS A 55 -4.41 12.23 4.36
N ALA A 56 -5.14 11.14 4.55
CA ALA A 56 -6.56 11.13 4.23
C ALA A 56 -7.24 12.09 5.20
N GLU A 57 -8.02 13.03 4.64
CA GLU A 57 -8.94 13.83 5.46
C GLU A 57 -9.68 12.87 6.38
N PRO A 58 -9.71 13.11 7.70
CA PRO A 58 -10.55 12.32 8.58
C PRO A 58 -11.94 12.36 7.98
N ALA A 59 -12.54 11.20 7.74
CA ALA A 59 -13.94 11.13 7.31
C ALA A 59 -14.70 12.11 8.19
N GLY A 60 -15.26 13.16 7.56
CA GLY A 60 -15.70 14.35 8.26
C GLY A 60 -16.51 13.97 9.48
N SER A 61 -16.23 14.62 10.62
CA SER A 61 -16.94 14.31 11.86
C SER A 61 -18.44 14.24 11.58
N PRO A 62 -19.17 13.21 12.04
CA PRO A 62 -20.62 13.18 11.91
C PRO A 62 -21.28 14.44 12.51
N TRP A 63 -20.61 15.08 13.48
CA TRP A 63 -21.00 16.35 14.07
C TRP A 63 -20.88 17.56 13.14
N ASN A 64 -20.11 17.45 12.05
CA ASN A 64 -19.98 18.45 10.99
C ASN A 64 -20.92 18.19 9.80
N ASP A 65 -21.70 17.11 9.82
CA ASP A 65 -22.73 16.84 8.81
C ASP A 65 -24.08 17.42 9.29
N PRO A 66 -24.60 18.50 8.64
CA PRO A 66 -25.89 19.10 9.00
C PRO A 66 -27.08 18.15 8.79
N HIS A 67 -26.88 17.01 8.13
CA HIS A 67 -27.87 15.97 7.91
C HIS A 67 -27.72 14.76 8.85
N PHE A 68 -26.75 14.75 9.76
CA PHE A 68 -26.58 13.65 10.72
C PHE A 68 -27.77 13.57 11.69
N LYS A 69 -28.40 12.39 11.74
CA LYS A 69 -29.46 12.07 12.71
C LYS A 69 -29.04 10.85 13.53
N LEU A 70 -29.14 10.97 14.84
CA LEU A 70 -29.08 9.82 15.74
C LEU A 70 -30.42 9.09 15.62
N ALA A 71 -30.35 7.81 15.24
CA ALA A 71 -31.51 6.91 15.18
C ALA A 71 -32.07 6.61 16.57
#